data_AF-A0A0F9HTR7-F1
#
_entry.id   AF-A0A0F9HTR7-F1
#
_cell.length_a   1.000
_cell.length_b   1.000
_cell.length_c   1.000
_cell.angle_alpha   90.00
_cell.angle_beta   90.00
_cell.angle_gamma   90.00
#
_symmetry.space_group_name_H-M   'P 1'
#
loop_
_entity.id
_entity.type
_entity.pdbx_description
1 polymer ?
#
loop_
_entity_poly.entity_id
_entity_poly.type
_entity_poly.pdbx_seq_one_letter_code
_entity_poly.pdbx_strand_id
1 'polypeptide(L)'
;MSNFRFKYSYEPRFRHPMHTWSMVGAKGAVELHITDYGEEHQQEYGQRFSGGIETHWRSPPAHLQDQPPSQDTCWLLHCPCWHDGSSLQASEFWIPRWIDIMLASPADHDAMFALLESEMAGQFTPERDVPEPEPATPAEAAETTGG
;
A
#
# COMPACT_ATOMS: atom_id res chain seq x y z
N MET A 1 18.13 -10.40 -0.84
CA MET A 1 16.67 -10.61 -0.91
C MET A 1 16.10 -10.14 0.40
N SER A 2 15.12 -9.24 0.37
CA SER A 2 14.45 -8.79 1.59
C SER A 2 13.68 -9.96 2.20
N ASN A 3 13.81 -10.17 3.50
CA ASN A 3 13.07 -11.23 4.21
C ASN A 3 11.66 -10.72 4.53
N PHE A 4 10.70 -11.04 3.67
CA PHE A 4 9.27 -10.79 3.91
C PHE A 4 8.57 -12.06 4.38
N ARG A 5 7.56 -11.89 5.26
CA ARG A 5 6.57 -12.92 5.56
C ARG A 5 5.31 -12.62 4.76
N PHE A 6 4.84 -13.60 4.01
CA PHE A 6 3.66 -13.48 3.16
C PHE A 6 2.52 -14.28 3.79
N LYS A 7 1.30 -13.76 3.73
CA LYS A 7 0.10 -14.50 4.12
C LYS A 7 -1.04 -14.13 3.19
N TYR A 8 -1.70 -15.17 2.67
CA TYR A 8 -3.01 -15.06 2.04
C TYR A 8 -4.05 -15.67 2.99
N SER A 9 -5.21 -15.04 3.10
CA SER A 9 -6.39 -15.62 3.74
C SER A 9 -7.64 -15.36 2.91
N TYR A 10 -8.56 -16.31 3.00
CA TYR A 10 -9.88 -16.24 2.39
C TYR A 10 -10.91 -16.53 3.47
N GLU A 11 -11.76 -15.55 3.75
CA GLU A 11 -12.77 -15.68 4.80
C GLU A 11 -14.05 -14.93 4.42
N PRO A 12 -15.23 -15.44 4.80
CA PRO A 12 -16.47 -14.70 4.64
C PRO A 12 -16.56 -13.59 5.68
N ARG A 13 -16.61 -12.32 5.24
CA ARG A 13 -16.85 -11.16 6.10
C ARG A 13 -18.22 -10.58 5.80
N PHE A 14 -19.07 -10.50 6.82
CA PHE A 14 -20.49 -10.11 6.64
C PHE A 14 -21.23 -10.92 5.55
N ARG A 15 -20.92 -12.23 5.44
CA ARG A 15 -21.43 -13.16 4.42
C ARG A 15 -20.91 -12.95 3.00
N HIS A 16 -19.97 -12.03 2.77
CA HIS A 16 -19.32 -11.83 1.49
C HIS A 16 -17.92 -12.44 1.49
N PRO A 17 -17.52 -13.16 0.44
CA PRO A 17 -16.14 -13.57 0.24
C PRO A 17 -15.16 -12.40 0.37
N MET A 18 -14.18 -12.52 1.25
CA MET A 18 -13.10 -11.55 1.40
C MET A 18 -11.77 -12.25 1.21
N HIS A 19 -10.98 -11.71 0.30
CA HIS A 19 -9.59 -12.09 0.07
C HIS A 19 -8.68 -11.09 0.76
N THR A 20 -7.67 -11.57 1.48
CA THR A 20 -6.68 -10.73 2.14
C THR A 20 -5.28 -11.22 1.81
N TRP A 21 -4.44 -10.32 1.31
CA TRP A 21 -3.01 -10.52 1.16
C TRP A 21 -2.28 -9.60 2.12
N SER A 22 -1.33 -10.14 2.86
CA SER A 22 -0.47 -9.33 3.73
C SER A 22 0.99 -9.69 3.51
N MET A 23 1.82 -8.66 3.57
CA MET A 23 3.27 -8.77 3.50
C MET A 23 3.87 -8.03 4.69
N VAL A 24 4.67 -8.73 5.50
CA VAL A 24 5.30 -8.16 6.70
C VAL A 24 6.82 -8.18 6.54
N GLY A 25 7.44 -7.00 6.62
CA GLY A 25 8.88 -6.81 6.62
C GLY A 25 9.42 -6.25 7.93
N ALA A 26 10.70 -5.88 7.94
CA ALA A 26 11.38 -5.36 9.12
C ALA A 26 10.85 -3.99 9.56
N LYS A 27 10.51 -3.11 8.61
CA LYS A 27 10.06 -1.73 8.88
C LYS A 27 8.55 -1.57 9.06
N GLY A 28 7.77 -2.56 8.63
CA GLY A 28 6.31 -2.45 8.57
C GLY A 28 5.65 -3.58 7.81
N ALA A 29 4.43 -3.35 7.34
CA ALA A 29 3.66 -4.28 6.54
C ALA A 29 2.75 -3.54 5.55
N VAL A 30 2.29 -4.26 4.54
CA VAL A 30 1.22 -3.85 3.63
C VAL A 30 0.13 -4.93 3.66
N GLU A 31 -1.13 -4.52 3.73
CA GLU A 31 -2.30 -5.37 3.63
C GLU A 31 -3.22 -4.91 2.51
N LEU A 32 -3.58 -5.82 1.60
CA LEU A 32 -4.65 -5.64 0.64
C LEU A 32 -5.82 -6.54 1.03
N HIS A 33 -7.02 -5.99 1.14
CA HIS A 33 -8.25 -6.78 1.24
C HIS A 33 -9.22 -6.42 0.11
N ILE A 34 -9.88 -7.44 -0.45
CA ILE A 34 -10.88 -7.30 -1.50
C ILE A 34 -12.09 -8.17 -1.15
N THR A 35 -13.27 -7.56 -1.11
CA THR A 35 -14.56 -8.20 -0.88
C THR A 35 -15.32 -8.35 -2.21
N ASP A 36 -15.81 -9.54 -2.51
CA ASP A 36 -16.74 -9.80 -3.62
C ASP A 36 -18.18 -9.82 -3.10
N TYR A 37 -18.98 -8.83 -3.47
CA TYR A 37 -20.40 -8.77 -3.10
C TYR A 37 -21.30 -9.59 -4.03
N GLY A 38 -20.75 -10.13 -5.12
CA GLY A 38 -21.47 -10.95 -6.09
C GLY A 38 -22.20 -10.14 -7.17
N GLU A 39 -22.79 -10.88 -8.12
CA GLU A 39 -23.44 -10.30 -9.30
C GLU A 39 -24.72 -9.52 -8.96
N GLU A 40 -25.47 -9.95 -7.94
CA GLU A 40 -26.68 -9.25 -7.50
C GLU A 40 -26.36 -7.83 -7.05
N HIS A 41 -25.32 -7.66 -6.23
CA HIS A 41 -24.85 -6.36 -5.77
C HIS A 41 -24.33 -5.50 -6.94
N GLN A 42 -23.69 -6.11 -7.94
CA GLN A 42 -23.30 -5.40 -9.15
C GLN A 42 -24.50 -4.88 -9.94
N GLN A 43 -25.57 -5.67 -10.07
CA GLN A 43 -26.78 -5.27 -10.79
C GLN A 43 -27.53 -4.14 -10.06
N GLU A 44 -27.56 -4.19 -8.73
CA GLU A 44 -28.28 -3.19 -7.91
C GLU A 44 -27.49 -1.88 -7.74
N TYR A 45 -26.18 -1.96 -7.47
CA TYR A 45 -25.36 -0.82 -7.07
C TYR A 45 -24.28 -0.43 -8.09
N GLY A 46 -24.12 -1.18 -9.18
CA GLY A 46 -23.10 -0.94 -10.20
C GLY A 46 -21.67 -1.30 -9.76
N GLN A 47 -21.49 -1.88 -8.58
CA GLN A 47 -20.19 -2.25 -8.01
C GLN A 47 -20.23 -3.68 -7.48
N ARG A 48 -19.33 -4.54 -7.98
CA ARG A 48 -19.19 -5.92 -7.50
C ARG A 48 -18.17 -6.06 -6.38
N PHE A 49 -17.07 -5.31 -6.47
CA PHE A 49 -15.92 -5.45 -5.59
C PHE A 49 -15.68 -4.16 -4.80
N SER A 50 -15.32 -4.29 -3.52
CA SER A 50 -14.71 -3.21 -2.74
C SER A 50 -13.44 -3.70 -2.09
N GLY A 51 -12.61 -2.79 -1.61
CA GLY A 51 -11.40 -3.17 -0.91
C GLY A 51 -10.67 -1.98 -0.32
N GLY A 52 -9.53 -2.29 0.28
CA GLY A 52 -8.61 -1.32 0.87
C GLY A 52 -7.20 -1.86 0.78
N ILE A 53 -6.26 -0.95 0.57
CA ILE A 53 -4.83 -1.18 0.77
C ILE A 53 -4.42 -0.35 2.00
N GLU A 54 -3.81 -1.01 2.99
CA GLU A 54 -3.32 -0.39 4.21
C GLU A 54 -1.81 -0.61 4.33
N THR A 55 -1.08 0.46 4.63
CA THR A 55 0.34 0.38 4.97
C THR A 55 0.50 0.58 6.47
N HIS A 56 1.23 -0.30 7.14
CA HIS A 56 1.49 -0.25 8.57
C HIS A 56 2.98 -0.04 8.83
N TRP A 57 3.35 1.03 9.52
CA TRP A 57 4.73 1.31 9.92
C TRP A 57 4.97 0.99 11.40
N ARG A 58 6.13 0.40 11.72
CA ARG A 58 6.58 0.17 13.12
C ARG A 58 7.13 1.43 13.80
N SER A 59 7.40 2.45 13.01
CA SER A 59 7.88 3.77 13.43
C SER A 59 7.23 4.81 12.52
N PRO A 60 6.89 6.01 13.00
CA PRO A 60 6.11 6.93 12.20
C PRO A 60 6.87 7.35 10.94
N PRO A 61 6.24 7.32 9.75
CA PRO A 61 6.79 7.99 8.57
C PRO A 61 6.78 9.51 8.76
N ALA A 62 7.50 10.26 7.92
CA ALA A 62 7.67 11.71 8.05
C ALA A 62 6.33 12.47 8.16
N HIS A 63 5.33 12.09 7.38
CA HIS A 63 4.00 12.73 7.39
C HIS A 63 3.15 12.40 8.63
N LEU A 64 3.57 11.43 9.46
CA LEU A 64 2.91 11.04 10.72
C LEU A 64 3.83 11.19 11.95
N GLN A 65 5.00 11.83 11.81
CA GLN A 65 6.03 11.90 12.86
C GLN A 65 5.54 12.51 14.18
N ASP A 66 4.58 13.45 14.09
CA ASP A 66 4.03 14.18 15.24
C ASP A 66 2.69 13.59 15.72
N GLN A 67 2.28 12.44 15.16
CA GLN A 67 1.04 11.77 15.52
C GLN A 67 1.33 10.57 16.44
N PRO A 68 0.45 10.28 17.41
CA PRO A 68 0.54 9.04 18.16
C PRO A 68 0.31 7.83 17.22
N PRO A 69 0.74 6.62 17.62
CA PRO A 69 0.34 5.40 16.92
C PRO A 69 -1.19 5.33 16.78
N SER A 70 -1.67 4.90 15.62
CA SER A 70 -3.08 4.65 15.39
C SER A 70 -3.61 3.47 16.23
N GLN A 71 -2.72 2.53 16.56
CA GLN A 71 -2.99 1.41 17.46
C GLN A 71 -1.76 1.12 18.33
N ASP A 72 -1.98 0.87 19.62
CA ASP A 72 -0.92 0.44 20.56
C ASP A 72 -0.44 -0.99 20.30
N THR A 73 -1.30 -1.84 19.73
CA THR A 73 -0.98 -3.23 19.39
C THR A 73 -1.65 -3.60 18.07
N CYS A 74 -0.96 -3.31 16.97
CA CYS A 74 -1.37 -3.71 15.64
C CYS A 74 -1.56 -5.21 15.54
N TRP A 75 -2.70 -5.66 15.01
CA TRP A 75 -2.99 -7.07 14.83
C TRP A 75 -2.02 -7.77 13.86
N LEU A 76 -1.46 -7.03 12.88
CA LEU A 76 -0.53 -7.55 11.87
C LEU A 76 0.94 -7.48 12.31
N LEU A 77 1.33 -6.40 13.02
CA LEU A 77 2.72 -6.15 13.42
C LEU A 77 3.05 -6.54 14.86
N HIS A 78 2.04 -6.71 15.72
CA HIS A 78 2.13 -6.98 17.17
C HIS A 78 2.98 -5.96 17.95
N CYS A 79 2.90 -4.69 17.55
CA CYS A 79 3.54 -3.56 18.22
C CYS A 79 2.70 -2.29 17.98
N PRO A 80 3.05 -1.14 18.60
CA PRO A 80 2.48 0.14 18.18
C PRO A 80 2.68 0.35 16.68
N CYS A 81 1.65 0.82 15.98
CA CYS A 81 1.74 1.10 14.55
C CYS A 81 1.11 2.43 14.17
N TRP A 82 1.70 3.03 13.15
CA TRP A 82 1.08 4.05 12.34
C TRP A 82 0.57 3.35 11.10
N HIS A 83 -0.62 3.66 10.63
CA HIS A 83 -1.10 3.14 9.36
C HIS A 83 -1.89 4.19 8.62
N ASP A 84 -1.85 4.06 7.31
CA ASP A 84 -2.67 4.80 6.37
C ASP A 84 -3.40 3.78 5.50
N GLY A 85 -4.64 4.09 5.16
CA GLY A 85 -5.52 3.24 4.39
C GLY A 85 -6.16 4.02 3.26
N SER A 86 -6.08 3.49 2.04
CA SER A 86 -6.68 4.11 0.88
C SER A 86 -7.67 3.18 0.18
N SER A 87 -8.96 3.38 0.46
CA SER A 87 -10.04 2.73 -0.30
C SER A 87 -10.06 3.21 -1.76
N LEU A 88 -9.64 4.46 -2.02
CA LEU A 88 -9.60 5.01 -3.38
C LEU A 88 -8.51 4.31 -4.22
N GLN A 89 -7.29 4.22 -3.70
CA GLN A 89 -6.19 3.51 -4.36
C GLN A 89 -6.57 2.03 -4.61
N ALA A 90 -7.29 1.41 -3.68
CA ALA A 90 -7.81 0.07 -3.89
C ALA A 90 -8.75 -0.01 -5.10
N SER A 91 -9.74 0.88 -5.19
CA SER A 91 -10.70 0.90 -6.30
C SER A 91 -10.09 1.25 -7.66
N GLU A 92 -9.13 2.16 -7.71
CA GLU A 92 -8.57 2.68 -8.97
C GLU A 92 -7.44 1.82 -9.52
N PHE A 93 -6.66 1.17 -8.65
CA PHE A 93 -5.46 0.43 -9.05
C PHE A 93 -5.54 -1.06 -8.72
N TRP A 94 -5.81 -1.40 -7.45
CA TRP A 94 -5.67 -2.78 -6.98
C TRP A 94 -6.78 -3.70 -7.46
N ILE A 95 -8.04 -3.29 -7.39
CA ILE A 95 -9.17 -4.11 -7.80
C ILE A 95 -9.10 -4.46 -9.29
N PRO A 96 -8.85 -3.52 -10.23
CA PRO A 96 -8.67 -3.87 -11.64
C PRO A 96 -7.56 -4.91 -11.87
N ARG A 97 -6.41 -4.77 -11.22
CA ARG A 97 -5.30 -5.74 -11.34
C ARG A 97 -5.64 -7.10 -10.74
N TRP A 98 -6.33 -7.11 -9.61
CA TRP A 98 -6.82 -8.33 -9.00
C TRP A 98 -7.81 -9.06 -9.91
N ILE A 99 -8.73 -8.34 -10.57
CA ILE A 99 -9.66 -8.90 -11.57
C ILE A 99 -8.85 -9.57 -12.68
N ASP A 100 -7.88 -8.87 -13.26
CA ASP A 100 -7.05 -9.39 -14.37
C ASP A 100 -6.26 -10.64 -13.97
N ILE A 101 -5.69 -10.67 -12.76
CA ILE A 101 -4.88 -11.79 -12.27
C ILE A 101 -5.75 -12.97 -11.84
N MET A 102 -6.70 -12.72 -10.94
CA MET A 102 -7.42 -13.77 -10.23
C MET A 102 -8.62 -14.32 -11.00
N LEU A 103 -9.21 -13.58 -11.95
CA LEU A 103 -10.19 -14.18 -12.85
C LEU A 103 -9.53 -15.04 -13.93
N ALA A 104 -8.34 -14.65 -14.41
CA ALA A 104 -7.60 -15.44 -15.38
C ALA A 104 -6.96 -16.68 -14.74
N SER A 105 -6.46 -16.55 -13.52
CA SER A 105 -5.80 -17.61 -12.77
C SER A 105 -6.10 -17.50 -11.27
N PRO A 106 -7.19 -18.12 -10.77
CA PRO A 106 -7.62 -18.03 -9.37
C PRO A 106 -6.62 -18.54 -8.32
N ALA A 107 -5.54 -19.19 -8.75
CA ALA A 107 -4.49 -19.72 -7.88
C ALA A 107 -3.19 -18.89 -7.93
N ASP A 108 -3.12 -17.84 -8.75
CA ASP A 108 -1.91 -17.03 -8.93
C ASP A 108 -1.78 -15.94 -7.84
N HIS A 109 -1.60 -16.40 -6.61
CA HIS A 109 -1.31 -15.51 -5.49
C HIS A 109 0.10 -14.91 -5.55
N ASP A 110 1.02 -15.56 -6.27
CA ASP A 110 2.39 -15.09 -6.41
C ASP A 110 2.44 -13.77 -7.19
N ALA A 111 1.64 -13.64 -8.27
CA ALA A 111 1.49 -12.38 -8.99
C ALA A 111 0.95 -11.25 -8.08
N MET A 112 -0.02 -11.57 -7.21
CA MET A 112 -0.52 -10.60 -6.23
C MET A 112 0.56 -10.19 -5.22
N PHE A 113 1.33 -11.15 -4.70
CA PHE A 113 2.43 -10.84 -3.78
C PHE A 113 3.54 -10.03 -4.45
N ALA A 114 3.83 -10.26 -5.73
CA ALA A 114 4.79 -9.44 -6.47
C ALA A 114 4.33 -7.97 -6.59
N LEU A 115 3.02 -7.73 -6.79
CA LEU A 115 2.48 -6.38 -6.76
C LEU A 115 2.60 -5.74 -5.37
N LEU A 116 2.25 -6.48 -4.30
CA LEU A 116 2.43 -6.00 -2.92
C LEU A 116 3.90 -5.74 -2.60
N GLU A 117 4.84 -6.51 -3.16
CA GLU A 117 6.28 -6.27 -2.96
C GLU A 117 6.69 -4.92 -3.56
N SER A 118 6.16 -4.56 -4.73
CA SER A 118 6.39 -3.25 -5.33
C SER A 118 5.83 -2.12 -4.47
N GLU A 119 4.64 -2.29 -3.89
CA GLU A 119 4.06 -1.32 -2.94
C GLU A 119 4.94 -1.20 -1.69
N MET A 120 5.34 -2.34 -1.11
CA MET A 120 6.24 -2.39 0.03
C MET A 120 7.57 -1.68 -0.26
N ALA A 121 8.12 -1.86 -1.46
CA ALA A 121 9.33 -1.15 -1.89
C ALA A 121 9.08 0.36 -1.97
N GLY A 122 7.95 0.79 -2.54
CA GLY A 122 7.59 2.22 -2.63
C GLY A 122 7.44 2.89 -1.25
N GLN A 123 6.86 2.18 -0.28
CA GLN A 123 6.57 2.73 1.05
C GLN A 123 7.75 2.69 2.03
N PHE A 124 8.69 1.75 1.87
CA PHE A 124 9.73 1.47 2.87
C PHE A 124 11.17 1.57 2.36
N THR A 125 11.37 1.76 1.06
CA THR A 125 12.67 2.17 0.55
C THR A 125 12.85 3.64 0.94
N PRO A 126 13.98 4.02 1.56
CA PRO A 126 14.26 5.44 1.77
C PRO A 126 14.08 6.13 0.42
N GLU A 127 13.46 7.32 0.39
CA GLU A 127 13.66 8.20 -0.74
C GLU A 127 15.17 8.18 -1.00
N ARG A 128 15.58 7.74 -2.20
CA ARG A 128 16.98 7.91 -2.59
C ARG A 128 17.24 9.37 -2.30
N ASP A 129 18.21 9.67 -1.43
CA ASP A 129 18.65 11.04 -1.18
C ASP A 129 18.69 11.71 -2.55
N VAL A 130 17.67 12.50 -2.86
CA VAL A 130 17.70 13.35 -4.05
C VAL A 130 18.81 14.29 -3.65
N PRO A 131 19.98 14.22 -4.29
CA PRO A 131 21.12 15.01 -3.85
C PRO A 131 20.59 16.44 -3.71
N GLU A 132 20.75 16.98 -2.49
CA GLU A 132 20.36 18.35 -2.20
C GLU A 132 20.92 19.19 -3.36
N PRO A 133 20.08 19.99 -4.04
CA PRO A 133 20.55 20.72 -5.21
C PRO A 133 21.84 21.43 -4.83
N GLU A 134 22.94 21.15 -5.54
CA GLU A 134 24.23 21.73 -5.19
C GLU A 134 24.03 23.25 -5.03
N PRO A 135 24.50 23.84 -3.92
CA PRO A 135 24.31 25.26 -3.69
C PRO A 135 24.84 26.00 -4.92
N ALA A 136 24.00 26.86 -5.51
CA ALA A 136 24.37 27.60 -6.70
C ALA A 136 25.75 28.25 -6.48
N THR A 137 26.70 27.94 -7.37
CA THR A 137 28.03 28.51 -7.25
C THR A 137 27.91 30.03 -7.36
N PRO A 138 28.61 30.81 -6.50
CA PRO A 138 28.51 32.27 -6.50
C PRO A 138 28.90 32.98 -7.81
N ALA A 139 29.27 32.24 -8.87
CA ALA A 139 29.76 32.77 -10.13
C ALA A 139 28.65 33.23 -11.09
N GLU A 140 27.40 32.78 -10.95
CA GLU A 140 26.31 33.14 -11.89
C GLU A 140 25.41 34.30 -11.42
N ALA A 141 25.62 34.86 -10.23
CA ALA A 141 24.78 35.95 -9.71
C ALA A 141 25.19 37.36 -10.19
N ALA A 142 26.21 37.49 -11.05
CA ALA A 142 26.81 38.79 -11.40
C ALA A 142 26.43 39.35 -12.79
N GLU A 143 25.65 38.66 -13.63
CA GLU A 143 25.42 39.08 -15.03
C GLU A 143 24.03 39.67 -15.37
N THR A 144 23.21 40.04 -14.38
CA THR A 144 21.85 40.57 -14.64
C THR A 144 21.60 41.99 -14.16
N THR A 145 22.55 42.90 -14.37
CA THR A 145 22.30 44.36 -14.28
C THR A 145 23.02 45.09 -15.42
N GLY A 146 22.41 45.16 -16.60
CA GLY A 146 22.89 46.01 -17.68
C GLY A 146 22.12 45.82 -19.00
N GLY A 147 21.10 46.65 -19.22
CA GLY A 147 20.33 46.72 -20.47
C GLY A 147 19.06 47.53 -20.33
#